data_AF-A0A8J8DYE6-F1
#
_entry.id   AF-A0A8J8DYE6-F1
#
_cell.length_a   1.000
_cell.length_b   1.000
_cell.length_c   1.000
_cell.angle_alpha   90.00
_cell.angle_beta   90.00
_cell.angle_gamma   90.00
#
_symmetry.space_group_name_H-M   'P 1'
#
loop_
_entity.id
_entity.type
_entity.pdbx_description
1 polymer ?
#
loop_
_entity_poly.entity_id
_entity_poly.type
_entity_poly.pdbx_seq_one_letter_code
_entity_poly.pdbx_strand_id
1 'polypeptide(L)'
;MKWAVLAIIILLTFSLGCISQGNTRETTTPALVSLNVSTEDYSNWTVYVTNGENVTEYTLDELKGMPMEEMLDKDLSIGKTLVWKGVPPQKLGKGDVINFVSDDLYLVSIPYYTKMILALYVDGNPLQGNDAPIKLIVDLSYGCRCNWIKKIRVVEFVRKSECFSVYGEVFNILYFSPRTLNIFRGIDSIVKNESNSARLKDVLDKAILKETAKKVVFVTGEGRFEYSLEEVLEKDPTIVYEDGEFKIPELGINDLKGINIEK
;
A
#
# COMPACT_ATOMS: atom_id res chain seq x y z
N MET A 1 -58.37 -6.68 -23.87
CA MET A 1 -57.39 -7.58 -24.49
C MET A 1 -56.75 -8.43 -23.40
N LYS A 2 -57.08 -9.72 -23.38
CA LYS A 2 -56.66 -10.69 -22.36
C LYS A 2 -55.33 -11.32 -22.78
N TRP A 3 -54.40 -11.40 -21.85
CA TRP A 3 -53.10 -12.08 -22.03
C TRP A 3 -53.29 -13.58 -21.76
N ALA A 4 -52.88 -14.41 -22.72
CA ALA A 4 -52.82 -15.86 -22.56
C ALA A 4 -51.35 -16.25 -22.31
N VAL A 5 -51.08 -16.87 -21.16
CA VAL A 5 -49.78 -17.42 -20.78
C VAL A 5 -49.75 -18.88 -21.23
N LEU A 6 -48.81 -19.22 -22.11
CA LEU A 6 -48.56 -20.58 -22.55
C LEU A 6 -47.46 -21.19 -21.67
N ALA A 7 -47.81 -22.22 -20.90
CA ALA A 7 -46.87 -23.04 -20.16
C ALA A 7 -46.25 -24.07 -21.12
N ILE A 8 -44.92 -24.21 -21.09
CA ILE A 8 -44.21 -25.30 -21.78
C ILE A 8 -43.60 -26.20 -20.71
N ILE A 9 -44.21 -27.38 -20.59
CA ILE A 9 -43.68 -28.57 -19.90
C ILE A 9 -42.94 -29.36 -20.98
N ILE A 10 -41.65 -29.64 -20.78
CA ILE A 10 -40.94 -30.65 -21.58
C ILE A 10 -40.66 -31.84 -20.68
N LEU A 11 -41.49 -32.85 -20.85
CA LEU A 11 -41.25 -34.23 -20.44
C LEU A 11 -40.60 -34.93 -21.65
N LEU A 12 -39.43 -35.54 -21.50
CA LEU A 12 -38.94 -36.53 -22.45
C LEU A 12 -38.33 -37.72 -21.69
N THR A 13 -38.89 -38.87 -22.02
CA THR A 13 -38.76 -40.19 -21.40
C THR A 13 -37.67 -41.03 -22.07
N PHE A 14 -36.95 -41.79 -21.22
CA PHE A 14 -36.44 -43.15 -21.39
C PHE A 14 -35.71 -43.58 -22.67
N SER A 15 -34.50 -44.11 -22.47
CA SER A 15 -34.12 -45.40 -23.07
C SER A 15 -33.30 -46.23 -22.07
N LEU A 16 -33.86 -47.39 -21.71
CA LEU A 16 -33.17 -48.51 -21.09
C LEU A 16 -32.09 -49.06 -22.03
N GLY A 17 -30.91 -49.36 -21.48
CA GLY A 17 -29.83 -50.04 -22.19
C GLY A 17 -28.84 -50.70 -21.23
N CYS A 18 -29.03 -52.00 -21.04
CA CYS A 18 -28.07 -53.02 -20.61
C CYS A 18 -27.49 -53.01 -19.18
N ILE A 19 -27.89 -54.06 -18.45
CA ILE A 19 -27.24 -54.59 -17.25
C ILE A 19 -25.84 -55.12 -17.62
N SER A 20 -24.81 -54.70 -16.88
CA SER A 20 -23.57 -55.45 -16.70
C SER A 20 -23.31 -55.60 -15.21
N GLN A 21 -23.24 -56.85 -14.75
CA GLN A 21 -22.80 -57.24 -13.42
C GLN A 21 -21.28 -57.08 -13.31
N GLY A 22 -20.82 -56.61 -12.15
CA GLY A 22 -19.44 -56.82 -11.69
C GLY A 22 -18.52 -55.61 -11.84
N ASN A 23 -18.50 -54.76 -10.81
CA ASN A 23 -17.29 -54.42 -10.05
C ASN A 23 -17.65 -53.34 -9.02
N THR A 24 -17.48 -53.68 -7.75
CA THR A 24 -17.47 -52.74 -6.62
C THR A 24 -16.45 -51.65 -6.91
N ARG A 25 -16.93 -50.49 -7.38
CA ARG A 25 -16.13 -49.28 -7.46
C ARG A 25 -16.40 -48.51 -6.19
N GLU A 26 -15.43 -48.59 -5.27
CA GLU A 26 -15.37 -47.74 -4.09
C GLU A 26 -15.66 -46.29 -4.51
N THR A 27 -16.65 -45.70 -3.85
CA THR A 27 -16.92 -44.27 -3.98
C THR A 27 -15.76 -43.55 -3.32
N THR A 28 -14.71 -43.27 -4.08
CA THR A 28 -13.63 -42.38 -3.64
C THR A 28 -14.25 -41.00 -3.57
N THR A 29 -14.61 -40.59 -2.35
CA THR A 29 -14.80 -39.18 -1.99
C THR A 29 -13.67 -38.39 -2.65
N PRO A 30 -13.94 -37.28 -3.35
CA PRO A 30 -12.87 -36.44 -3.85
C PRO A 30 -12.01 -36.08 -2.65
N ALA A 31 -10.77 -36.57 -2.63
CA ALA A 31 -9.79 -36.13 -1.66
C ALA A 31 -9.69 -34.61 -1.84
N LEU A 32 -10.10 -33.86 -0.82
CA LEU A 32 -9.69 -32.48 -0.65
C LEU A 32 -8.17 -32.50 -0.72
N VAL A 33 -7.63 -32.14 -1.90
CA VAL A 33 -6.22 -31.79 -2.01
C VAL A 33 -6.08 -30.61 -1.08
N SER A 34 -5.46 -30.83 0.08
CA SER A 34 -4.99 -29.72 0.89
C SER A 34 -4.10 -28.89 -0.02
N LEU A 35 -4.60 -27.73 -0.44
CA LEU A 35 -3.72 -26.69 -0.92
C LEU A 35 -2.70 -26.53 0.20
N ASN A 36 -1.46 -26.96 -0.05
CA ASN A 36 -0.31 -26.59 0.76
C ASN A 36 -0.20 -25.07 0.61
N VAL A 37 -1.04 -24.35 1.34
CA VAL A 37 -0.85 -22.94 1.64
C VAL A 37 0.42 -22.97 2.45
N SER A 38 1.52 -22.55 1.83
CA SER A 38 2.70 -22.11 2.55
C SER A 38 2.21 -21.12 3.61
N THR A 39 2.03 -21.59 4.84
CA THR A 39 1.74 -20.73 5.97
C THR A 39 3.07 -20.11 6.33
N GLU A 40 3.43 -19.04 5.61
CA GLU A 40 4.53 -18.16 6.02
C GLU A 40 4.33 -17.85 7.52
N ASP A 41 5.32 -18.17 8.33
CA ASP A 41 5.27 -17.93 9.77
C ASP A 41 5.53 -16.44 10.03
N TYR A 42 4.47 -15.73 10.37
CA TYR A 42 4.49 -14.30 10.70
C TYR A 42 4.53 -14.03 12.21
N SER A 43 4.87 -15.01 13.04
CA SER A 43 4.95 -14.85 14.50
C SER A 43 5.92 -13.75 14.93
N ASN A 44 6.98 -13.51 14.16
CA ASN A 44 7.97 -12.45 14.40
C ASN A 44 7.68 -11.15 13.62
N TRP A 45 6.47 -10.97 13.09
CA TRP A 45 6.14 -9.77 12.33
C TRP A 45 5.91 -8.58 13.26
N THR A 46 6.76 -7.58 13.12
CA THR A 46 6.67 -6.30 13.84
C THR A 46 6.28 -5.18 12.89
N VAL A 47 5.29 -4.40 13.30
CA VAL A 47 4.93 -3.12 12.69
C VAL A 47 5.52 -2.00 13.53
N TYR A 48 6.38 -1.21 12.92
CA TYR A 48 6.99 -0.03 13.53
C TYR A 48 6.11 1.18 13.26
N VAL A 49 5.64 1.81 14.34
CA VAL A 49 4.89 3.06 14.27
C VAL A 49 5.81 4.20 14.66
N THR A 50 6.01 5.15 13.76
CA THR A 50 6.89 6.30 14.00
C THR A 50 6.09 7.60 14.06
N ASN A 51 6.39 8.42 15.06
CA ASN A 51 5.77 9.73 15.26
C ASN A 51 6.84 10.73 15.72
N GLY A 52 7.38 11.49 14.76
CA GLY A 52 8.63 12.23 14.95
C GLY A 52 9.79 11.27 15.24
N GLU A 53 10.51 11.51 16.34
CA GLU A 53 11.64 10.67 16.74
C GLU A 53 11.25 9.39 17.49
N ASN A 54 10.00 9.29 17.94
CA ASN A 54 9.55 8.14 18.70
C ASN A 54 9.20 6.97 17.77
N VAL A 55 9.72 5.79 18.11
CA VAL A 55 9.35 4.53 17.47
C VAL A 55 8.63 3.68 18.51
N THR A 56 7.46 3.15 18.16
CA THR A 56 6.75 2.13 18.93
C THR A 56 6.62 0.87 18.09
N GLU A 57 6.92 -0.28 18.69
CA GLU A 57 6.82 -1.57 18.04
C GLU A 57 5.51 -2.24 18.43
N TYR A 58 4.82 -2.81 17.44
CA TYR A 58 3.63 -3.62 17.67
C TYR A 58 3.80 -4.97 16.99
N THR A 59 3.63 -6.03 17.75
CA THR A 59 3.40 -7.36 17.23
C THR A 59 2.01 -7.46 16.58
N LEU A 60 1.81 -8.46 15.72
CA LEU A 60 0.48 -8.73 15.17
C LEU A 60 -0.56 -9.02 16.24
N ASP A 61 -0.19 -9.67 17.34
CA ASP A 61 -1.13 -10.02 18.41
C ASP A 61 -1.55 -8.80 19.23
N GLU A 62 -0.65 -7.84 19.46
CA GLU A 62 -0.99 -6.54 20.04
C GLU A 62 -1.94 -5.76 19.13
N LEU A 63 -1.69 -5.73 17.82
CA LEU A 63 -2.61 -5.10 16.85
C LEU A 63 -3.97 -5.80 16.82
N LYS A 64 -4.01 -7.14 16.94
CA LYS A 64 -5.28 -7.90 17.03
C LYS A 64 -6.09 -7.55 18.27
N GLY A 65 -5.43 -7.14 19.36
CA GLY A 65 -6.07 -6.71 20.61
C GLY A 65 -6.65 -5.29 20.56
N MET A 66 -6.36 -4.51 19.52
CA MET A 66 -6.82 -3.12 19.42
C MET A 66 -8.23 -2.99 18.84
N PRO A 67 -8.93 -1.86 19.09
CA PRO A 67 -10.20 -1.56 18.44
C PRO A 67 -10.05 -1.56 16.91
N MET A 68 -10.88 -2.36 16.24
CA MET A 68 -10.90 -2.49 14.79
C MET A 68 -12.16 -1.88 14.17
N GLU A 69 -12.04 -1.48 12.91
CA GLU A 69 -13.14 -1.03 12.07
C GLU A 69 -13.27 -1.90 10.83
N GLU A 70 -14.44 -1.84 10.20
CA GLU A 70 -14.73 -2.54 8.95
C GLU A 70 -14.77 -1.56 7.76
N MET A 71 -14.25 -2.04 6.63
CA MET A 71 -14.34 -1.38 5.33
C MET A 71 -14.91 -2.34 4.29
N LEU A 72 -15.98 -1.90 3.64
CA LEU A 72 -16.66 -2.67 2.59
C LEU A 72 -16.01 -2.37 1.24
N ASP A 73 -15.60 -3.42 0.54
CA ASP A 73 -15.13 -3.33 -0.83
C ASP A 73 -16.09 -4.02 -1.78
N LYS A 74 -16.80 -3.25 -2.61
CA LYS A 74 -17.61 -3.80 -3.69
C LYS A 74 -16.70 -4.25 -4.82
N ASP A 75 -16.31 -5.51 -4.78
CA ASP A 75 -15.52 -6.10 -5.86
C ASP A 75 -16.46 -6.62 -6.96
N LEU A 76 -16.65 -5.78 -7.97
CA LEU A 76 -17.46 -6.08 -9.15
C LEU A 76 -16.92 -7.24 -9.97
N SER A 77 -15.63 -7.58 -9.85
CA SER A 77 -15.01 -8.67 -10.62
C SER A 77 -15.42 -10.05 -10.13
N ILE A 78 -15.71 -10.17 -8.83
CA ILE A 78 -16.14 -11.42 -8.17
C ILE A 78 -17.62 -11.40 -7.79
N GLY A 79 -18.33 -10.30 -8.09
CA GLY A 79 -19.76 -10.15 -7.82
C GLY A 79 -20.13 -10.19 -6.33
N LYS A 80 -19.18 -9.95 -5.43
CA LYS A 80 -19.41 -9.91 -3.98
C LYS A 80 -18.80 -8.68 -3.33
N THR A 81 -19.34 -8.31 -2.17
CA THR A 81 -18.73 -7.29 -1.31
C THR A 81 -17.83 -7.99 -0.31
N LEU A 82 -16.55 -7.65 -0.30
CA LEU A 82 -15.60 -8.10 0.71
C LEU A 82 -15.70 -7.20 1.95
N VAL A 83 -15.60 -7.81 3.13
CA VAL A 83 -15.54 -7.07 4.40
C VAL A 83 -14.13 -7.14 4.95
N TRP A 84 -13.39 -6.06 4.81
CA TRP A 84 -12.06 -5.92 5.39
C TRP A 84 -12.18 -5.43 6.82
N LYS A 85 -11.37 -5.98 7.74
CA LYS A 85 -11.37 -5.58 9.15
C LYS A 85 -9.96 -5.43 9.68
N GLY A 86 -9.72 -4.33 10.40
CA GLY A 86 -8.38 -3.94 10.83
C GLY A 86 -8.34 -2.73 11.74
N VAL A 87 -7.12 -2.41 12.20
CA VAL A 87 -6.87 -1.26 13.09
C VAL A 87 -6.83 0.02 12.26
N PRO A 88 -7.61 1.06 12.57
CA PRO A 88 -7.44 2.36 11.93
C PRO A 88 -6.08 2.95 12.32
N PRO A 89 -5.17 3.25 11.37
CA PRO A 89 -3.86 3.84 11.66
C PRO A 89 -3.94 5.06 12.57
N GLN A 90 -4.98 5.89 12.43
CA GLN A 90 -5.19 7.10 13.23
C GLN A 90 -5.30 6.85 14.75
N LYS A 91 -5.50 5.61 15.19
CA LYS A 91 -5.44 5.23 16.61
C LYS A 91 -4.00 5.08 17.14
N LEU A 92 -3.02 4.96 16.25
CA LEU A 92 -1.61 4.72 16.57
C LEU A 92 -0.77 6.01 16.63
N GLY A 93 -1.28 7.13 16.12
CA GLY A 93 -0.54 8.40 16.10
C GLY A 93 -1.29 9.56 15.45
N LYS A 94 -0.57 10.67 15.22
CA LYS A 94 -1.11 11.92 14.66
C LYS A 94 -0.10 12.58 13.73
N GLY A 95 -0.57 13.07 12.59
CA GLY A 95 0.21 13.83 11.61
C GLY A 95 -0.72 14.45 10.56
N ASP A 96 -0.13 15.06 9.54
CA ASP A 96 -0.87 15.58 8.37
C ASP A 96 -1.01 14.51 7.28
N VAL A 97 -0.01 13.65 7.17
CA VAL A 97 0.12 12.55 6.21
C VAL A 97 0.61 11.31 6.96
N ILE A 98 0.20 10.13 6.50
CA ILE A 98 0.69 8.85 6.98
C ILE A 98 1.43 8.18 5.84
N ASN A 99 2.71 7.90 6.04
CA ASN A 99 3.52 7.09 5.16
C ASN A 99 3.37 5.62 5.56
N PHE A 100 3.10 4.75 4.60
CA PHE A 100 3.07 3.31 4.79
C PHE A 100 4.17 2.67 3.97
N VAL A 101 5.06 1.93 4.64
CA VAL A 101 6.15 1.21 4.00
C VAL A 101 5.92 -0.29 4.15
N SER A 102 5.88 -0.99 3.02
CA SER A 102 5.84 -2.44 2.98
C SER A 102 7.21 -3.07 3.18
N ASP A 103 7.23 -4.38 3.38
CA ASP A 103 8.43 -5.19 3.55
C ASP A 103 9.42 -5.11 2.38
N ASP A 104 8.90 -4.99 1.16
CA ASP A 104 9.67 -4.76 -0.07
C ASP A 104 10.02 -3.27 -0.30
N LEU A 105 9.82 -2.43 0.71
CA LEU A 105 10.13 -1.00 0.71
C LEU A 105 9.29 -0.20 -0.29
N TYR A 106 8.13 -0.70 -0.71
CA TYR A 106 7.15 0.12 -1.43
C TYR A 106 6.53 1.13 -0.47
N LEU A 107 6.38 2.38 -0.91
CA LEU A 107 5.92 3.49 -0.10
C LEU A 107 4.67 4.09 -0.70
N VAL A 108 3.66 4.36 0.13
CA VAL A 108 2.53 5.22 -0.22
C VAL A 108 2.33 6.27 0.87
N SER A 109 1.95 7.48 0.47
CA SER A 109 1.65 8.59 1.37
C SER A 109 0.17 8.94 1.29
N ILE A 110 -0.55 8.82 2.41
CA ILE A 110 -1.99 9.03 2.48
C ILE A 110 -2.31 10.15 3.48
N PRO A 111 -3.12 11.17 3.14
CA PRO A 111 -3.55 12.19 4.09
C PRO A 111 -4.20 11.58 5.34
N TYR A 112 -3.88 12.15 6.50
CA TYR A 112 -4.30 11.61 7.80
C TYR A 112 -5.82 11.44 7.94
N TYR A 113 -6.59 12.34 7.34
CA TYR A 113 -8.06 12.35 7.43
C TYR A 113 -8.75 11.31 6.53
N THR A 114 -8.01 10.64 5.65
CA THR A 114 -8.57 9.61 4.76
C THR A 114 -8.96 8.37 5.58
N LYS A 115 -10.17 7.85 5.39
CA LYS A 115 -10.60 6.61 6.05
C LYS A 115 -9.76 5.44 5.53
N MET A 116 -9.15 4.68 6.44
CA MET A 116 -8.29 3.55 6.13
C MET A 116 -8.16 2.61 7.31
N ILE A 117 -7.79 1.35 7.06
CA ILE A 117 -7.48 0.35 8.08
C ILE A 117 -6.21 -0.41 7.71
N LEU A 118 -5.45 -0.82 8.73
CA LEU A 118 -4.47 -1.90 8.63
C LEU A 118 -5.23 -3.22 8.80
N ALA A 119 -5.71 -3.76 7.68
CA ALA A 119 -6.50 -4.99 7.66
C ALA A 119 -5.67 -6.18 8.12
N LEU A 120 -6.28 -6.97 9.00
CA LEU A 120 -5.77 -8.26 9.51
C LEU A 120 -6.73 -9.41 9.16
N TYR A 121 -7.95 -9.08 8.73
CA TYR A 121 -8.99 -10.03 8.36
C TYR A 121 -9.72 -9.58 7.09
N VAL A 122 -10.24 -10.56 6.35
CA VAL A 122 -11.17 -10.37 5.24
C VAL A 122 -12.29 -11.41 5.35
N ASP A 123 -13.54 -10.98 5.22
CA ASP A 123 -14.75 -11.82 5.36
C ASP A 123 -14.72 -12.66 6.66
N GLY A 124 -14.25 -12.06 7.76
CA GLY A 124 -14.15 -12.71 9.08
C GLY A 124 -12.96 -13.66 9.28
N ASN A 125 -12.17 -13.93 8.25
CA ASN A 125 -11.01 -14.83 8.31
C ASN A 125 -9.70 -14.03 8.35
N PRO A 126 -8.64 -14.51 9.06
CA PRO A 126 -7.32 -13.90 8.99
C PRO A 126 -6.81 -13.84 7.55
N LEU A 127 -6.00 -12.81 7.22
CA LEU A 127 -5.39 -12.71 5.89
C LEU A 127 -4.48 -13.93 5.62
N GLN A 128 -4.48 -14.37 4.36
CA GLN A 128 -3.68 -15.51 3.89
C GLN A 128 -2.97 -15.18 2.58
N GLY A 129 -1.94 -15.97 2.25
CA GLY A 129 -1.17 -15.83 1.02
C GLY A 129 -0.52 -14.45 0.89
N ASN A 130 -0.63 -13.84 -0.29
CA ASN A 130 0.04 -12.57 -0.60
C ASN A 130 -0.50 -11.37 0.20
N ASP A 131 -1.74 -11.43 0.69
CA ASP A 131 -2.32 -10.34 1.49
C ASP A 131 -1.92 -10.40 2.97
N ALA A 132 -1.35 -11.52 3.42
CA ALA A 132 -0.89 -11.70 4.80
C ALA A 132 0.45 -10.99 5.08
N PRO A 133 0.76 -10.67 6.35
CA PRO A 133 -0.13 -10.77 7.51
C PRO A 133 -1.00 -9.54 7.74
N ILE A 134 -0.67 -8.43 7.07
CA ILE A 134 -1.30 -7.13 7.25
C ILE A 134 -1.32 -6.38 5.92
N LYS A 135 -2.43 -5.71 5.63
CA LYS A 135 -2.64 -4.98 4.37
C LYS A 135 -3.29 -3.64 4.62
N LEU A 136 -2.78 -2.59 3.98
CA LEU A 136 -3.45 -1.29 4.00
C LEU A 136 -4.69 -1.34 3.11
N ILE A 137 -5.83 -0.91 3.65
CA ILE A 137 -7.06 -0.70 2.89
C ILE A 137 -7.44 0.77 3.06
N VAL A 138 -7.61 1.48 1.95
CA VAL A 138 -7.89 2.92 1.91
C VAL A 138 -9.22 3.15 1.20
N ASP A 139 -9.98 4.13 1.66
CA ASP A 139 -11.26 4.48 1.04
C ASP A 139 -11.07 4.86 -0.44
N LEU A 140 -11.88 4.26 -1.32
CA LEU A 140 -11.77 4.45 -2.77
C LEU A 140 -12.16 5.87 -3.22
N SER A 141 -12.75 6.69 -2.34
CA SER A 141 -12.93 8.13 -2.60
C SER A 141 -11.61 8.90 -2.66
N TYR A 142 -10.55 8.40 -2.01
CA TYR A 142 -9.22 9.02 -2.07
C TYR A 142 -8.40 8.58 -3.29
N GLY A 143 -8.64 7.37 -3.82
CA GLY A 143 -7.87 6.88 -4.96
C GLY A 143 -8.23 5.45 -5.36
N CYS A 144 -7.29 4.77 -6.04
CA CYS A 144 -7.48 3.38 -6.46
C CYS A 144 -7.00 2.35 -5.43
N ARG A 145 -7.40 1.09 -5.65
CA ARG A 145 -6.85 -0.09 -4.95
C ARG A 145 -5.33 -0.24 -5.12
N CYS A 146 -4.71 0.50 -6.04
CA CYS A 146 -3.26 0.66 -6.16
C CYS A 146 -2.58 1.11 -4.86
N ASN A 147 -3.30 1.86 -4.01
CA ASN A 147 -2.81 2.29 -2.70
C ASN A 147 -2.96 1.22 -1.61
N TRP A 148 -3.55 0.05 -1.92
CA TRP A 148 -3.80 -1.02 -0.96
C TRP A 148 -2.61 -1.97 -0.88
N ILE A 149 -1.51 -1.43 -0.38
CA ILE A 149 -0.23 -2.12 -0.30
C ILE A 149 -0.23 -3.14 0.84
N LYS A 150 0.56 -4.20 0.67
CA LYS A 150 0.54 -5.41 1.52
C LYS A 150 1.80 -5.46 2.37
N LYS A 151 1.85 -6.37 3.34
CA LYS A 151 3.05 -6.64 4.13
C LYS A 151 3.62 -5.35 4.75
N ILE A 152 2.76 -4.57 5.41
CA ILE A 152 3.16 -3.31 6.07
C ILE A 152 4.15 -3.58 7.20
N ARG A 153 5.29 -2.87 7.17
CA ARG A 153 6.32 -2.89 8.21
C ARG A 153 6.44 -1.56 8.94
N VAL A 154 6.23 -0.42 8.27
CA VAL A 154 6.31 0.90 8.90
C VAL A 154 5.05 1.70 8.66
N VAL A 155 4.56 2.36 9.70
CA VAL A 155 3.50 3.37 9.67
C VAL A 155 4.05 4.65 10.28
N GLU A 156 4.35 5.63 9.45
CA GLU A 156 4.99 6.88 9.86
C GLU A 156 4.00 8.04 9.78
N PHE A 157 3.83 8.75 10.89
CA PHE A 157 3.04 9.98 10.96
C PHE A 157 3.91 11.19 10.65
N VAL A 158 3.66 11.84 9.52
CA VAL A 158 4.45 12.95 8.98
C VAL A 158 3.69 14.26 9.13
N ARG A 159 4.39 15.31 9.56
CA ARG A 159 3.91 16.69 9.50
C ARG A 159 4.41 17.35 8.23
N LYS A 160 3.53 18.05 7.51
CA LYS A 160 3.88 18.69 6.23
C LYS A 160 4.96 19.75 6.37
N SER A 161 5.07 20.38 7.54
CA SER A 161 6.11 21.37 7.84
C SER A 161 7.52 20.78 7.97
N GLU A 162 7.63 19.47 8.20
CA GLU A 162 8.88 18.75 8.54
C GLU A 162 9.28 17.76 7.43
N CYS A 163 8.73 17.92 6.23
CA CYS A 163 8.98 17.04 5.09
C CYS A 163 9.02 17.82 3.77
N PHE A 164 9.57 17.22 2.73
CA PHE A 164 9.31 17.65 1.36
C PHE A 164 8.40 16.65 0.64
N SER A 165 7.70 17.08 -0.41
CA SER A 165 6.84 16.22 -1.20
C SER A 165 7.26 16.10 -2.67
N VAL A 166 7.10 14.94 -3.28
CA VAL A 166 7.22 14.73 -4.74
C VAL A 166 5.81 14.61 -5.34
N TYR A 167 5.48 15.44 -6.32
CA TYR A 167 4.13 15.52 -6.90
C TYR A 167 4.14 15.99 -8.36
N GLY A 168 2.97 16.09 -8.99
CA GLY A 168 2.82 16.53 -10.38
C GLY A 168 2.62 15.36 -11.35
N GLU A 169 3.44 15.27 -12.39
CA GLU A 169 3.46 14.20 -13.40
C GLU A 169 4.06 12.88 -12.86
N VAL A 170 3.48 12.38 -11.77
CA VAL A 170 3.84 11.13 -11.07
C VAL A 170 2.60 10.27 -10.84
N PHE A 171 2.78 8.96 -10.68
CA PHE A 171 1.68 8.06 -10.29
C PHE A 171 1.46 8.03 -8.78
N ASN A 172 2.50 8.31 -7.99
CA ASN A 172 2.46 8.26 -6.54
C ASN A 172 2.99 9.57 -5.96
N ILE A 173 2.09 10.34 -5.31
CA ILE A 173 2.48 11.53 -4.58
C ILE A 173 3.06 11.09 -3.24
N LEU A 174 4.31 11.46 -2.98
CA LEU A 174 5.06 10.99 -1.83
C LEU A 174 5.49 12.15 -0.95
N TYR A 175 5.53 11.91 0.36
CA TYR A 175 6.06 12.82 1.36
C TYR A 175 7.25 12.16 2.04
N PHE A 176 8.40 12.84 2.06
CA PHE A 176 9.63 12.34 2.65
C PHE A 176 9.99 13.17 3.87
N SER A 177 9.90 12.56 5.05
CA SER A 177 10.52 13.07 6.28
C SER A 177 12.03 12.74 6.24
N PRO A 178 12.85 13.30 7.18
CA PRO A 178 14.25 12.92 7.29
C PRO A 178 14.41 11.41 7.48
N ARG A 179 13.53 10.83 8.29
CA ARG A 179 13.48 9.40 8.57
C ARG A 179 13.08 8.59 7.34
N THR A 180 12.12 9.06 6.53
CA THR A 180 11.69 8.38 5.30
C THR A 180 12.84 8.25 4.29
N LEU A 181 13.83 9.15 4.28
CA LEU A 181 15.00 9.04 3.39
C LEU A 181 15.84 7.78 3.63
N ASN A 182 15.69 7.12 4.78
CA ASN A 182 16.34 5.85 5.06
C ASN A 182 15.73 4.66 4.31
N ILE A 183 14.59 4.84 3.63
CA ILE A 183 13.91 3.75 2.92
C ILE A 183 14.81 3.01 1.92
N PHE A 184 15.79 3.71 1.34
CA PHE A 184 16.74 3.14 0.39
C PHE A 184 17.81 2.24 1.04
N ARG A 185 17.85 2.18 2.38
CA ARG A 185 18.76 1.38 3.19
C ARG A 185 18.04 0.30 4.00
N GLY A 186 16.74 0.10 3.79
CA GLY A 186 15.94 -0.93 4.44
C GLY A 186 15.22 -0.48 5.72
N ILE A 187 14.33 -1.35 6.22
CA ILE A 187 13.44 -1.07 7.37
C ILE A 187 14.22 -0.67 8.62
N ASP A 188 15.28 -1.41 8.95
CA ASP A 188 16.10 -1.12 10.15
C ASP A 188 16.68 0.29 10.13
N SER A 189 17.11 0.76 8.95
CA SER A 189 17.66 2.11 8.78
C SER A 189 16.58 3.19 9.00
N ILE A 190 15.33 2.92 8.60
CA ILE A 190 14.17 3.80 8.88
C ILE A 190 13.92 3.87 10.38
N VAL A 191 13.93 2.73 11.06
CA VAL A 191 13.66 2.64 12.50
C VAL A 191 14.76 3.33 13.32
N LYS A 192 16.02 3.12 12.96
CA LYS A 192 17.17 3.68 13.67
C LYS A 192 17.51 5.11 13.27
N ASN A 193 16.92 5.64 12.20
CA ASN A 193 17.19 6.99 11.68
C ASN A 193 18.68 7.25 11.40
N GLU A 194 19.34 6.31 10.73
CA GLU A 194 20.81 6.30 10.62
C GLU A 194 21.35 7.28 9.57
N SER A 195 20.52 7.68 8.61
CA SER A 195 20.89 8.58 7.53
C SER A 195 19.78 9.58 7.24
N ASN A 196 20.18 10.78 6.85
CA ASN A 196 19.26 11.86 6.52
C ASN A 196 19.46 12.29 5.06
N SER A 197 19.85 11.35 4.18
CA SER A 197 20.15 11.65 2.79
C SER A 197 19.74 10.54 1.82
N ALA A 198 19.41 10.93 0.59
CA ALA A 198 19.12 10.02 -0.52
C ALA A 198 19.54 10.65 -1.85
N ARG A 199 19.81 9.80 -2.85
CA ARG A 199 20.01 10.25 -4.23
C ARG A 199 18.67 10.68 -4.81
N LEU A 200 18.66 11.79 -5.56
CA LEU A 200 17.43 12.32 -6.12
C LEU A 200 16.77 11.33 -7.08
N LYS A 201 17.55 10.59 -7.86
CA LYS A 201 17.01 9.55 -8.75
C LYS A 201 16.21 8.49 -7.98
N ASP A 202 16.73 8.00 -6.85
CA ASP A 202 16.03 6.99 -6.04
C ASP A 202 14.68 7.54 -5.50
N VAL A 203 14.67 8.81 -5.10
CA VAL A 203 13.47 9.52 -4.64
C VAL A 203 12.44 9.66 -5.75
N LEU A 204 12.87 10.02 -6.97
CA LEU A 204 11.99 10.14 -8.13
C LEU A 204 11.47 8.78 -8.62
N ASP A 205 12.30 7.75 -8.59
CA ASP A 205 11.93 6.38 -8.97
C ASP A 205 10.81 5.83 -8.07
N LYS A 206 10.82 6.17 -6.77
CA LYS A 206 9.72 5.81 -5.84
C LYS A 206 8.39 6.49 -6.18
N ALA A 207 8.42 7.72 -6.70
CA ALA A 207 7.21 8.45 -7.09
C ALA A 207 6.58 7.91 -8.39
N ILE A 208 7.34 7.13 -9.17
CA ILE A 208 6.97 6.56 -10.47
C ILE A 208 6.55 7.68 -11.43
N LEU A 209 7.52 8.22 -12.17
CA LEU A 209 7.30 9.30 -13.12
C LEU A 209 6.41 8.84 -14.28
N LYS A 210 5.52 9.72 -14.76
CA LYS A 210 4.77 9.49 -16.00
C LYS A 210 5.66 9.71 -17.22
N GLU A 211 5.36 9.03 -18.32
CA GLU A 211 6.06 9.21 -19.60
C GLU A 211 6.01 10.66 -20.13
N THR A 212 5.02 11.42 -19.67
CA THR A 212 4.85 12.84 -20.00
C THR A 212 5.77 13.78 -19.23
N ALA A 213 6.48 13.31 -18.19
CA ALA A 213 7.37 14.11 -17.37
C ALA A 213 8.60 14.56 -18.16
N LYS A 214 8.91 15.87 -18.10
CA LYS A 214 10.09 16.46 -18.77
C LYS A 214 10.88 17.45 -17.93
N LYS A 215 10.27 17.98 -16.86
CA LYS A 215 10.87 19.02 -16.04
C LYS A 215 10.78 18.67 -14.57
N VAL A 216 11.75 19.15 -13.81
CA VAL A 216 11.75 19.12 -12.35
C VAL A 216 11.77 20.56 -11.86
N VAL A 217 10.80 20.91 -11.03
CA VAL A 217 10.74 22.21 -10.36
C VAL A 217 10.91 22.00 -8.87
N PHE A 218 12.05 22.43 -8.34
CA PHE A 218 12.29 22.45 -6.90
C PHE A 218 11.58 23.66 -6.30
N VAL A 219 10.66 23.39 -5.38
CA VAL A 219 9.91 24.39 -4.63
C VAL A 219 10.55 24.54 -3.26
N THR A 220 10.94 25.76 -2.92
CA THR A 220 11.68 26.11 -1.71
C THR A 220 10.97 27.24 -0.95
N GLY A 221 11.46 27.57 0.25
CA GLY A 221 11.05 28.79 0.94
C GLY A 221 11.39 30.09 0.18
N GLU A 222 12.40 30.07 -0.70
CA GLU A 222 12.91 31.25 -1.41
C GLU A 222 12.34 31.40 -2.83
N GLY A 223 11.71 30.36 -3.38
CA GLY A 223 11.16 30.39 -4.72
C GLY A 223 11.10 29.02 -5.41
N ARG A 224 11.01 29.07 -6.75
CA ARG A 224 10.92 27.90 -7.63
C ARG A 224 12.12 27.87 -8.56
N PHE A 225 12.79 26.72 -8.64
CA PHE A 225 13.95 26.52 -9.51
C PHE A 225 13.64 25.39 -10.49
N GLU A 226 13.63 25.72 -11.79
CA GLU A 226 13.27 24.80 -12.87
C GLU A 226 14.50 24.24 -13.56
N TYR A 227 14.49 22.92 -13.81
CA TYR A 227 15.52 22.19 -14.52
C TYR A 227 14.89 21.19 -15.49
N SER A 228 15.67 20.79 -16.49
CA SER A 228 15.34 19.62 -17.31
C SER A 228 15.39 18.36 -16.46
N LEU A 229 14.40 17.46 -16.61
CA LEU A 229 14.40 16.17 -15.92
C LEU A 229 15.63 15.33 -16.31
N GLU A 230 16.02 15.35 -17.58
CA GLU A 230 17.18 14.61 -18.08
C GLU A 230 18.48 15.04 -17.38
N GLU A 231 18.72 16.35 -17.31
CA GLU A 231 19.90 16.94 -16.65
C GLU A 231 19.97 16.54 -15.17
N VAL A 232 18.82 16.61 -14.49
CA VAL A 232 18.73 16.27 -13.07
C VAL A 232 18.97 14.79 -12.83
N LEU A 233 18.46 13.91 -13.69
CA LEU A 233 18.68 12.47 -13.60
C LEU A 233 20.12 12.06 -13.96
N GLU A 234 20.78 12.77 -14.89
CA GLU A 234 22.17 12.54 -15.25
C GLU A 234 23.11 12.96 -14.11
N LYS A 235 22.89 14.16 -13.54
CA LYS A 235 23.67 14.65 -12.41
C LYS A 235 23.42 13.86 -11.13
N ASP A 236 22.17 13.41 -10.94
CA ASP A 236 21.67 12.68 -9.78
C ASP A 236 22.14 13.32 -8.46
N PRO A 237 21.77 14.56 -8.15
CA PRO A 237 22.27 15.21 -6.95
C PRO A 237 21.72 14.56 -5.67
N THR A 238 22.35 14.84 -4.54
CA THR A 238 21.96 14.26 -3.25
C THR A 238 21.02 15.20 -2.50
N ILE A 239 19.87 14.68 -2.06
CA ILE A 239 19.03 15.36 -1.07
C ILE A 239 19.60 15.04 0.30
N VAL A 240 19.85 16.07 1.11
CA VAL A 240 20.30 15.94 2.51
C VAL A 240 19.37 16.71 3.42
N TYR A 241 19.17 16.25 4.65
CA TYR A 241 18.48 16.99 5.71
C TYR A 241 19.50 17.40 6.77
N GLU A 242 19.75 18.70 6.88
CA GLU A 242 20.76 19.31 7.73
C GLU A 242 20.24 20.65 8.28
N ASP A 243 20.56 20.96 9.54
CA ASP A 243 20.14 22.21 10.21
C ASP A 243 18.62 22.45 10.22
N GLY A 244 17.81 21.39 10.18
CA GLY A 244 16.34 21.49 10.18
C GLY A 244 15.72 21.68 8.79
N GLU A 245 16.50 21.61 7.72
CA GLU A 245 16.05 21.87 6.35
C GLU A 245 16.52 20.79 5.38
N PHE A 246 15.71 20.51 4.37
CA PHE A 246 16.13 19.71 3.22
C PHE A 246 16.89 20.58 2.23
N LYS A 247 18.02 20.08 1.72
CA LYS A 247 18.92 20.80 0.82
C LYS A 247 19.32 19.89 -0.34
N ILE A 248 19.68 20.50 -1.47
CA ILE A 248 20.38 19.86 -2.58
C ILE A 248 21.64 20.70 -2.86
N PRO A 249 22.73 20.47 -2.09
CA PRO A 249 23.91 21.33 -2.13
C PRO A 249 24.52 21.45 -3.52
N GLU A 250 24.54 20.36 -4.30
CA GLU A 250 25.11 20.34 -5.65
C GLU A 250 24.35 21.25 -6.64
N LEU A 251 23.12 21.65 -6.30
CA LEU A 251 22.30 22.59 -7.06
C LEU A 251 22.16 23.97 -6.39
N GLY A 252 22.72 24.16 -5.19
CA GLY A 252 22.52 25.37 -4.40
C GLY A 252 21.09 25.56 -3.88
N ILE A 253 20.31 24.48 -3.81
CA ILE A 253 18.93 24.51 -3.32
C ILE A 253 18.95 24.35 -1.79
N ASN A 254 18.43 25.35 -1.09
CA ASN A 254 18.17 25.31 0.35
C ASN A 254 16.66 25.30 0.62
N ASP A 255 16.28 24.92 1.84
CA ASP A 255 14.90 24.85 2.30
C ASP A 255 13.91 24.22 1.29
N LEU A 256 14.25 23.04 0.79
CA LEU A 256 13.42 22.27 -0.15
C LEU A 256 12.10 21.87 0.53
N LYS A 257 10.98 22.35 -0.01
CA LYS A 257 9.61 22.02 0.42
C LYS A 257 8.93 21.02 -0.52
N GLY A 258 9.36 20.95 -1.79
CA GLY A 258 8.82 19.96 -2.70
C GLY A 258 9.51 19.90 -4.05
N ILE A 259 9.21 18.84 -4.77
CA ILE A 259 9.71 18.53 -6.10
C ILE A 259 8.49 18.32 -6.98
N ASN A 260 8.18 19.32 -7.81
CA ASN A 260 7.07 19.25 -8.76
C ASN A 260 7.59 18.73 -10.10
N ILE A 261 7.03 17.63 -10.56
CA ILE A 261 7.34 17.05 -11.87
C ILE A 261 6.33 17.60 -12.88
N GLU A 262 6.84 18.21 -13.94
CA GLU A 262 6.01 18.89 -14.95
C GLU A 262 6.27 18.32 -16.36
N LYS A 263 5.35 18.62 -17.29
CA LYS A 263 5.38 18.20 -18.69
C LYS A 263 6.33 19.02 -19.55
#